data_AF-A0A4S3JWP2-F1
#
_entry.id   AF-A0A4S3JWP2-F1
#
_cell.length_a   1.000
_cell.length_b   1.000
_cell.length_c   1.000
_cell.angle_alpha   90.00
_cell.angle_beta   90.00
_cell.angle_gamma   90.00
#
_symmetry.space_group_name_H-M   'P 1'
#
loop_
_entity.id
_entity.type
_entity.pdbx_description
1 polymer ?
#
loop_
_entity_poly.entity_id
_entity_poly.type
_entity_poly.pdbx_seq_one_letter_code
_entity_poly.pdbx_strand_id
1 'polypeptide(L)'
;MADGLNQARALRLAEIMNDYRTLLLHIPQQNVQVPAEDYYEEGYVVLRESLAAAQNLLSSNYCPSMPSMQAANAETEKAELQRVILDGSARRFQAHKIYLRAAAAKRWAMHRANVLRGQRPGPQHAAQLKAVSNTFRQELVQVTDQHVVADLRAADVRAGHWVNDDPSLGVILQWIRSHP
;
A
#
# COMPACT_ATOMS: atom_id res chain seq x y z
N MET A 1 -26.51 -18.95 12.78
CA MET A 1 -26.55 -18.27 14.08
C MET A 1 -25.23 -17.55 14.18
N ALA A 2 -25.25 -16.24 14.43
CA ALA A 2 -24.01 -15.47 14.48
C ALA A 2 -23.06 -16.10 15.51
N ASP A 3 -21.82 -16.29 15.10
CA ASP A 3 -20.76 -16.98 15.84
C ASP A 3 -20.25 -16.21 17.08
N GLY A 4 -20.88 -15.08 17.42
CA GLY A 4 -20.48 -14.24 18.54
C GLY A 4 -19.21 -13.42 18.30
N LEU A 5 -18.65 -13.43 17.08
CA LEU A 5 -17.37 -12.80 16.76
C LEU A 5 -17.49 -11.41 16.13
N ASN A 6 -18.69 -10.82 16.06
CA ASN A 6 -18.90 -9.50 15.45
C ASN A 6 -18.10 -8.39 16.13
N GLN A 7 -17.92 -8.47 17.46
CA GLN A 7 -17.07 -7.51 18.17
C GLN A 7 -15.59 -7.65 17.77
N ALA A 8 -15.10 -8.87 17.57
CA ALA A 8 -13.74 -9.11 17.07
C ALA A 8 -13.57 -8.59 15.63
N ARG A 9 -14.58 -8.78 14.76
CA ARG A 9 -14.61 -8.21 13.40
C ARG A 9 -14.60 -6.68 13.40
N ALA A 10 -15.38 -6.05 14.28
CA ALA A 10 -15.42 -4.59 14.39
C ALA A 10 -14.07 -4.02 14.85
N LEU A 11 -13.41 -4.66 15.83
CA LEU A 11 -12.05 -4.31 16.23
C LEU A 11 -11.06 -4.49 15.07
N ARG A 12 -11.15 -5.61 14.35
CA ARG A 12 -10.29 -5.90 13.21
C ARG A 12 -10.43 -4.85 12.10
N LEU A 13 -11.65 -4.42 11.82
CA LEU A 13 -11.90 -3.33 10.89
C LEU A 13 -11.21 -2.03 11.34
N ALA A 14 -11.30 -1.67 12.61
CA ALA A 14 -10.65 -0.47 13.14
C ALA A 14 -9.12 -0.51 12.99
N GLU A 15 -8.50 -1.67 13.23
CA GLU A 15 -7.06 -1.90 13.04
C GLU A 15 -6.66 -1.68 11.57
N ILE A 16 -7.38 -2.31 10.63
CA ILE A 16 -7.12 -2.17 9.19
C ILE A 16 -7.26 -0.71 8.74
N MET A 17 -8.29 -0.01 9.22
CA MET A 17 -8.51 1.41 8.90
C MET A 17 -7.41 2.30 9.46
N ASN A 18 -6.92 2.02 10.67
CA ASN A 18 -5.82 2.77 11.26
C ASN A 18 -4.52 2.59 10.47
N ASP A 19 -4.20 1.37 10.06
CA ASP A 19 -3.02 1.09 9.23
C ASP A 19 -3.11 1.78 7.88
N TYR A 20 -4.27 1.67 7.22
CA TYR A 20 -4.52 2.33 5.94
C TYR A 20 -4.33 3.85 6.05
N ARG A 21 -4.93 4.49 7.07
CA ARG A 21 -4.75 5.92 7.33
C ARG A 21 -3.27 6.28 7.57
N THR A 22 -2.57 5.44 8.32
CA THR A 22 -1.15 5.62 8.61
C THR A 22 -0.32 5.58 7.33
N LEU A 23 -0.55 4.61 6.46
CA LEU A 23 0.14 4.51 5.16
C LEU A 23 -0.12 5.76 4.30
N LEU A 24 -1.36 6.23 4.23
CA LEU A 24 -1.72 7.44 3.48
C LEU A 24 -1.02 8.70 4.00
N LEU A 25 -0.74 8.79 5.30
CA LEU A 25 0.04 9.89 5.86
C LEU A 25 1.54 9.80 5.52
N HIS A 26 2.07 8.59 5.40
CA HIS A 26 3.50 8.36 5.17
C HIS A 26 3.90 8.37 3.70
N ILE A 27 2.98 8.07 2.76
CA ILE A 27 3.27 8.10 1.32
C ILE A 27 3.71 9.50 0.84
N PRO A 28 3.00 10.61 1.15
CA PRO A 28 3.44 11.94 0.74
C PRO A 28 4.80 12.35 1.32
N GLN A 29 5.16 11.84 2.50
CA GLN A 29 6.47 12.06 3.13
C GLN A 29 7.61 11.37 2.37
N GLN A 30 7.30 10.50 1.41
CA GLN A 30 8.30 9.91 0.52
C GLN A 30 8.71 10.87 -0.61
N ASN A 31 7.97 11.96 -0.83
CA ASN A 31 8.27 12.91 -1.88
C ASN A 31 9.64 13.58 -1.66
N VAL A 32 10.33 13.88 -2.75
CA VAL A 32 11.61 14.60 -2.75
C VAL A 32 11.60 15.66 -3.85
N GLN A 33 12.43 16.69 -3.70
CA GLN A 33 12.58 17.70 -4.75
C GLN A 33 13.23 17.05 -5.99
N VAL A 34 12.59 17.20 -7.15
CA VAL A 34 13.04 16.65 -8.43
C VAL A 34 13.61 17.79 -9.29
N PRO A 35 14.91 17.76 -9.65
CA PRO A 35 15.47 18.68 -10.63
C PRO A 35 14.82 18.49 -12.00
N ALA A 36 14.64 19.57 -12.77
CA ALA A 36 13.96 19.51 -14.06
C ALA A 36 14.71 18.61 -15.07
N GLU A 37 16.04 18.63 -15.00
CA GLU A 37 16.93 17.81 -15.81
C GLU A 37 16.83 16.30 -15.53
N ASP A 38 16.46 15.93 -14.31
CA ASP A 38 16.37 14.53 -13.86
C ASP A 38 14.92 14.00 -13.91
N TYR A 39 13.98 14.78 -14.45
CA TYR A 39 12.55 14.46 -14.41
C TYR A 39 12.21 13.05 -14.95
N TYR A 40 12.94 12.58 -15.96
CA TYR A 40 12.70 11.28 -16.59
C TYR A 40 13.53 10.13 -16.01
N GLU A 41 14.33 10.38 -14.98
CA GLU A 41 15.08 9.31 -14.33
C GLU A 41 14.15 8.35 -13.59
N GLU A 42 14.49 7.06 -13.64
CA GLU A 42 13.59 5.96 -13.29
C GLU A 42 12.98 6.07 -11.89
N GLY A 43 13.77 6.45 -10.87
CA GLY A 43 13.24 6.54 -9.51
C GLY A 43 12.30 7.71 -9.33
N TYR A 44 12.54 8.84 -10.01
CA TYR A 44 11.61 9.97 -9.97
C TYR A 44 10.31 9.67 -10.72
N VAL A 45 10.37 8.90 -11.82
CA VAL A 45 9.17 8.40 -12.50
C VAL A 45 8.33 7.53 -11.54
N VAL A 46 8.95 6.53 -10.92
CA VAL A 46 8.25 5.61 -9.99
C VAL A 46 7.70 6.35 -8.77
N LEU A 47 8.42 7.37 -8.25
CA LEU A 47 7.93 8.19 -7.15
C LEU A 47 6.65 8.93 -7.54
N ARG A 48 6.63 9.61 -8.71
CA ARG A 48 5.44 10.32 -9.19
C ARG A 48 4.27 9.37 -9.44
N GLU A 49 4.52 8.22 -10.06
CA GLU A 49 3.50 7.19 -10.26
C GLU A 49 2.91 6.73 -8.92
N SER A 50 3.76 6.55 -7.92
CA SER A 50 3.33 6.12 -6.57
C SER A 50 2.48 7.20 -5.89
N LEU A 51 2.86 8.47 -5.99
CA LEU A 51 2.08 9.59 -5.45
C LEU A 51 0.73 9.75 -6.17
N ALA A 52 0.72 9.64 -7.50
CA ALA A 52 -0.52 9.67 -8.29
C ALA A 52 -1.44 8.48 -7.95
N ALA A 53 -0.89 7.27 -7.81
CA ALA A 53 -1.64 6.10 -7.39
C ALA A 53 -2.24 6.25 -5.99
N ALA A 54 -1.52 6.89 -5.06
CA ALA A 54 -2.06 7.18 -3.73
C ALA A 54 -3.23 8.18 -3.78
N GLN A 55 -3.13 9.22 -4.62
CA GLN A 55 -4.24 10.16 -4.82
C GLN A 55 -5.46 9.48 -5.44
N ASN A 56 -5.27 8.62 -6.43
CA ASN A 56 -6.37 7.84 -7.01
C ASN A 56 -7.01 6.92 -5.96
N LEU A 57 -6.20 6.26 -5.13
CA LEU A 57 -6.70 5.41 -4.06
C LEU A 57 -7.50 6.20 -3.01
N LEU A 58 -7.06 7.41 -2.65
CA LEU A 58 -7.81 8.32 -1.79
C LEU A 58 -9.13 8.79 -2.39
N SER A 59 -9.14 9.01 -3.70
CA SER A 59 -10.31 9.49 -4.45
C SER A 59 -11.34 8.40 -4.74
N SER A 60 -10.96 7.13 -4.59
CA SER A 60 -11.82 5.99 -4.87
C SER A 60 -12.97 5.92 -3.85
N ASN A 61 -14.19 6.01 -4.34
CA ASN A 61 -15.38 5.97 -3.47
C ASN A 61 -15.50 4.63 -2.75
N TYR A 62 -15.94 4.67 -1.49
CA TYR A 62 -16.49 3.49 -0.84
C TYR A 62 -17.87 3.24 -1.43
N CYS A 63 -18.16 1.99 -1.84
CA CYS A 63 -19.49 1.59 -2.30
C CYS A 63 -20.18 0.82 -1.16
N PRO A 64 -20.88 1.49 -0.24
CA PRO A 64 -21.73 0.79 0.73
C PRO A 64 -22.85 0.11 -0.05
N SER A 65 -23.07 -1.19 0.18
CA SER A 65 -24.40 -1.71 -0.06
C SER A 65 -25.29 -1.19 1.05
N MET A 66 -26.40 -0.55 0.68
CA MET A 66 -27.43 -0.20 1.65
C MET A 66 -27.96 -1.51 2.25
N PRO A 67 -27.83 -1.76 3.56
CA PRO A 67 -28.44 -2.93 4.16
C PRO A 67 -29.95 -2.86 3.91
N SER A 68 -30.55 -3.99 3.54
CA SER A 68 -32.01 -4.06 3.42
C SER A 68 -32.61 -3.67 4.77
N MET A 69 -33.68 -2.89 4.75
CA MET A 69 -34.40 -2.38 5.94
C MET A 69 -35.10 -3.49 6.75
N GLN A 70 -34.65 -4.74 6.64
CA GLN A 70 -35.11 -5.90 7.39
C GLN A 70 -34.30 -5.98 8.70
N ALA A 71 -35.00 -6.24 9.81
CA ALA A 71 -34.47 -6.20 11.17
C ALA A 71 -33.02 -6.70 11.25
N ALA A 72 -32.11 -5.81 11.66
CA ALA A 72 -30.68 -6.08 11.83
C ALA A 72 -30.49 -7.33 12.69
N ASN A 73 -30.24 -8.46 12.03
CA ASN A 73 -29.92 -9.70 12.69
C ASN A 73 -28.39 -9.86 12.71
N ALA A 74 -27.88 -10.59 13.68
CA ALA A 74 -26.44 -10.69 13.87
C ALA A 74 -25.69 -11.34 12.67
N GLU A 75 -26.41 -12.06 11.78
CA GLU A 75 -25.84 -12.56 10.52
C GLU A 75 -25.72 -11.48 9.43
N THR A 76 -26.71 -10.60 9.31
CA THR A 76 -26.61 -9.43 8.42
C THR A 76 -25.47 -8.52 8.85
N GLU A 77 -25.30 -8.31 10.16
CA GLU A 77 -24.17 -7.55 10.69
C GLU A 77 -22.83 -8.23 10.40
N LYS A 78 -22.74 -9.56 10.59
CA LYS A 78 -21.53 -10.33 10.24
C LYS A 78 -21.17 -10.17 8.77
N ALA A 79 -22.14 -10.32 7.87
CA ALA A 79 -21.92 -10.21 6.43
C ALA A 79 -21.44 -8.81 6.03
N GLU A 80 -22.03 -7.76 6.61
CA GLU A 80 -21.58 -6.38 6.39
C GLU A 80 -20.15 -6.18 6.90
N LEU A 81 -19.84 -6.62 8.12
CA LEU A 81 -18.48 -6.50 8.69
C LEU A 81 -17.43 -7.22 7.84
N GLN A 82 -17.70 -8.45 7.39
CA GLN A 82 -16.79 -9.19 6.51
C GLN A 82 -16.56 -8.46 5.19
N ARG A 83 -17.60 -7.84 4.63
CA ARG A 83 -17.49 -7.03 3.41
C ARG A 83 -16.65 -5.77 3.61
N VAL A 84 -16.86 -5.04 4.71
CA VAL A 84 -16.06 -3.84 4.99
C VAL A 84 -14.60 -4.21 5.30
N ILE A 85 -14.36 -5.33 5.99
CA ILE A 85 -13.00 -5.87 6.19
C ILE A 85 -12.35 -6.18 4.85
N LEU A 86 -13.07 -6.75 3.89
CA LEU A 86 -12.54 -7.00 2.55
C LEU A 86 -12.13 -5.70 1.84
N ASP A 87 -13.01 -4.71 1.78
CA ASP A 87 -12.71 -3.43 1.14
C ASP A 87 -11.53 -2.72 1.83
N GLY A 88 -11.54 -2.69 3.16
CA GLY A 88 -10.45 -2.11 3.93
C GLY A 88 -9.11 -2.84 3.73
N SER A 89 -9.14 -4.17 3.66
CA SER A 89 -7.95 -4.99 3.40
C SER A 89 -7.39 -4.71 2.00
N ALA A 90 -8.26 -4.55 1.00
CA ALA A 90 -7.86 -4.22 -0.36
C ALA A 90 -7.20 -2.83 -0.44
N ARG A 91 -7.80 -1.82 0.21
CA ARG A 91 -7.23 -0.47 0.28
C ARG A 91 -5.89 -0.44 1.03
N ARG A 92 -5.81 -1.12 2.18
CA ARG A 92 -4.56 -1.26 2.96
C ARG A 92 -3.47 -1.94 2.13
N PHE A 93 -3.82 -3.01 1.42
CA PHE A 93 -2.91 -3.73 0.53
C PHE A 93 -2.37 -2.83 -0.59
N GLN A 94 -3.24 -2.11 -1.30
CA GLN A 94 -2.83 -1.17 -2.35
C GLN A 94 -1.94 -0.05 -1.79
N ALA A 95 -2.32 0.54 -0.66
CA ALA A 95 -1.54 1.59 0.00
C ALA A 95 -0.16 1.10 0.44
N HIS A 96 -0.05 -0.11 1.00
CA HIS A 96 1.23 -0.67 1.42
C HIS A 96 2.15 -0.90 0.22
N LYS A 97 1.60 -1.45 -0.86
CA LYS A 97 2.35 -1.65 -2.12
C LYS A 97 2.85 -0.31 -2.69
N ILE A 98 2.01 0.72 -2.69
CA ILE A 98 2.39 2.08 -3.10
C ILE A 98 3.49 2.63 -2.20
N TYR A 99 3.35 2.49 -0.89
CA TYR A 99 4.33 2.94 0.10
C TYR A 99 5.70 2.29 -0.14
N LEU A 100 5.77 0.97 -0.34
CA LEU A 100 7.03 0.27 -0.59
C LEU A 100 7.71 0.78 -1.87
N ARG A 101 6.96 1.00 -2.95
CA ARG A 101 7.48 1.57 -4.20
C ARG A 101 8.00 3.00 -4.00
N ALA A 102 7.24 3.85 -3.31
CA ALA A 102 7.63 5.23 -3.03
C ALA A 102 8.88 5.29 -2.13
N ALA A 103 8.97 4.42 -1.12
CA ALA A 103 10.12 4.33 -0.24
C ALA A 103 11.39 3.87 -0.98
N ALA A 104 11.28 2.88 -1.89
CA ALA A 104 12.39 2.45 -2.74
C ALA A 104 12.85 3.59 -3.66
N ALA A 105 11.92 4.32 -4.26
CA ALA A 105 12.22 5.47 -5.12
C ALA A 105 12.91 6.60 -4.36
N LYS A 106 12.47 6.90 -3.12
CA LYS A 106 13.13 7.87 -2.24
C LYS A 106 14.55 7.45 -1.91
N ARG A 107 14.78 6.18 -1.55
CA ARG A 107 16.14 5.65 -1.30
C ARG A 107 17.02 5.79 -2.54
N TRP A 108 16.52 5.41 -3.72
CA TRP A 108 17.24 5.61 -4.97
C TRP A 108 17.64 7.08 -5.19
N ALA A 109 16.72 8.02 -4.96
CA ALA A 109 16.99 9.45 -5.14
C ALA A 109 18.05 9.96 -4.14
N MET A 110 17.99 9.51 -2.88
CA MET A 110 19.01 9.81 -1.87
C MET A 110 20.38 9.24 -2.26
N HIS A 111 20.44 8.00 -2.72
CA HIS A 111 21.69 7.38 -3.16
C HIS A 111 22.28 8.08 -4.39
N ARG A 112 21.44 8.43 -5.39
CA ARG A 112 21.86 9.23 -6.55
C ARG A 112 22.45 10.56 -6.10
N ALA A 113 21.75 11.29 -5.23
CA ALA A 113 22.23 12.58 -4.70
C ALA A 113 23.58 12.44 -3.98
N ASN A 114 23.79 11.37 -3.22
CA ASN A 114 25.05 11.09 -2.53
C ASN A 114 26.21 10.75 -3.49
N VAL A 115 25.93 10.10 -4.61
CA VAL A 115 26.93 9.83 -5.67
C VAL A 115 27.30 11.14 -6.36
N LEU A 116 26.31 11.97 -6.70
CA LEU A 116 26.52 13.20 -7.45
C LEU A 116 27.09 14.34 -6.62
N ARG A 117 26.78 14.41 -5.32
CA ARG A 117 27.21 15.48 -4.39
C ARG A 117 26.99 16.90 -4.95
N GLY A 118 25.88 17.10 -5.67
CA GLY A 118 25.54 18.36 -6.33
C GLY A 118 26.21 18.62 -7.69
N GLN A 119 27.06 17.70 -8.17
CA GLN A 119 27.62 17.75 -9.51
C GLN A 119 26.68 17.13 -10.54
N ARG A 120 26.88 17.47 -11.82
CA ARG A 120 26.17 16.81 -12.92
C ARG A 120 26.67 15.37 -13.11
N PRO A 121 25.80 14.44 -13.55
CA PRO A 121 26.23 13.10 -13.96
C PRO A 121 27.34 13.19 -15.02
N GLY A 122 28.36 12.35 -14.87
CA GLY A 122 29.53 12.32 -15.75
C GLY A 122 30.23 10.95 -15.73
N PRO A 123 31.25 10.72 -16.56
CA PRO A 123 31.93 9.43 -16.66
C PRO A 123 32.45 8.89 -15.32
N GLN A 124 32.90 9.78 -14.43
CA GLN A 124 33.37 9.42 -13.09
C GLN A 124 32.27 8.86 -12.18
N HIS A 125 31.00 9.20 -12.43
CA HIS A 125 29.85 8.76 -11.65
C HIS A 125 29.18 7.50 -12.23
N ALA A 126 29.44 7.18 -13.50
CA ALA A 126 28.66 6.22 -14.29
C ALA A 126 28.54 4.84 -13.64
N ALA A 127 29.64 4.29 -13.13
CA ALA A 127 29.65 2.97 -12.49
C ALA A 127 28.81 2.95 -11.20
N GLN A 128 28.91 4.00 -10.38
CA GLN A 128 28.17 4.11 -9.12
C GLN A 128 26.67 4.35 -9.36
N LEU A 129 26.33 5.23 -10.30
CA LEU A 129 24.93 5.46 -10.68
C LEU A 129 24.27 4.19 -11.22
N LYS A 130 25.00 3.42 -12.05
CA LYS A 130 24.52 2.12 -12.53
C LYS A 130 24.28 1.15 -11.37
N ALA A 131 25.14 1.11 -10.36
CA ALA A 131 24.94 0.28 -9.18
C ALA A 131 23.69 0.70 -8.39
N VAL A 132 23.48 2.01 -8.18
CA VAL A 132 22.27 2.55 -7.53
C VAL A 132 21.00 2.14 -8.28
N SER A 133 20.99 2.29 -9.61
CA SER A 133 19.90 1.85 -10.49
C SER A 133 19.65 0.33 -10.44
N ASN A 134 20.72 -0.48 -10.38
CA ASN A 134 20.57 -1.93 -10.26
C ASN A 134 19.91 -2.33 -8.93
N THR A 135 20.38 -1.76 -7.81
CA THR A 135 19.80 -2.02 -6.48
C THR A 135 18.33 -1.60 -6.44
N PHE A 136 18.00 -0.42 -6.99
CA PHE A 136 16.62 0.05 -7.04
C PHE A 136 15.70 -0.90 -7.83
N ARG A 137 16.14 -1.37 -9.01
CA ARG A 137 15.37 -2.35 -9.78
C ARG A 137 15.21 -3.68 -9.04
N GLN A 138 16.25 -4.13 -8.32
CA GLN A 138 16.15 -5.32 -7.47
C GLN A 138 15.12 -5.12 -6.34
N GLU A 139 15.12 -3.97 -5.66
CA GLU A 139 14.12 -3.65 -4.63
C GLU A 139 12.70 -3.67 -5.21
N LEU A 140 12.48 -3.04 -6.38
CA LEU A 140 11.16 -3.02 -7.00
C LEU A 140 10.65 -4.40 -7.40
N VAL A 141 11.53 -5.29 -7.87
CA VAL A 141 11.18 -6.68 -8.19
C VAL A 141 10.71 -7.44 -6.95
N GLN A 142 11.20 -7.11 -5.76
CA GLN A 142 10.74 -7.73 -4.51
C GLN A 142 9.35 -7.25 -4.06
N VAL A 143 8.86 -6.11 -4.56
CA VAL A 143 7.52 -5.58 -4.23
C VAL A 143 6.44 -6.34 -5.02
N THR A 144 6.30 -7.62 -4.69
CA THR A 144 5.28 -8.53 -5.23
C THR A 144 4.03 -8.54 -4.36
N ASP A 145 2.90 -8.96 -4.93
CA ASP A 145 1.64 -9.10 -4.19
C ASP A 145 1.77 -10.07 -3.01
N GLN A 146 2.51 -11.17 -3.22
CA GLN A 146 2.77 -12.16 -2.19
C GLN A 146 3.63 -11.59 -1.05
N HIS A 147 4.64 -10.78 -1.37
CA HIS A 147 5.46 -10.12 -0.36
C HIS A 147 4.64 -9.13 0.47
N VAL A 148 3.82 -8.30 -0.18
CA VAL A 148 2.97 -7.29 0.49
C VAL A 148 1.98 -7.95 1.45
N VAL A 149 1.27 -9.00 1.02
CA VAL A 149 0.31 -9.67 1.91
C VAL A 149 0.99 -10.41 3.05
N ALA A 150 2.16 -11.02 2.81
CA ALA A 150 2.92 -11.71 3.85
C ALA A 150 3.45 -10.74 4.90
N ASP A 151 3.96 -9.57 4.48
CA ASP A 151 4.46 -8.54 5.39
C ASP A 151 3.34 -7.97 6.27
N LEU A 152 2.20 -7.61 5.67
CA LEU A 152 1.01 -7.14 6.41
C LEU A 152 0.52 -8.20 7.40
N ARG A 153 0.38 -9.47 6.96
CA ARG A 153 -0.06 -10.56 7.82
C ARG A 153 0.91 -10.80 8.98
N ALA A 154 2.22 -10.73 8.73
CA ALA A 154 3.23 -10.88 9.75
C ALA A 154 3.18 -9.72 10.76
N ALA A 155 2.92 -8.49 10.31
CA ALA A 155 2.71 -7.35 11.19
C ALA A 155 1.48 -7.54 12.09
N ASP A 156 0.35 -7.97 11.51
CA ASP A 156 -0.88 -8.22 12.25
C ASP A 156 -0.70 -9.29 13.34
N VAL A 157 -0.04 -10.41 12.99
CA VAL A 157 0.23 -11.50 13.95
C VAL A 157 1.18 -11.03 15.06
N ARG A 158 2.21 -10.25 14.72
CA ARG A 158 3.12 -9.68 15.74
C ARG A 158 2.41 -8.71 16.68
N ALA A 159 1.42 -7.98 16.19
CA ALA A 159 0.60 -7.07 16.98
C ALA A 159 -0.49 -7.78 17.80
N GLY A 160 -0.69 -9.09 17.61
CA GLY A 160 -1.71 -9.87 18.31
C GLY A 160 -3.13 -9.64 17.79
N HIS A 161 -3.29 -9.13 16.56
CA HIS A 161 -4.59 -8.87 15.96
C HIS A 161 -5.36 -10.17 15.68
N TRP A 162 -6.69 -10.09 15.73
CA TRP A 162 -7.56 -11.21 15.34
C TRP A 162 -7.71 -11.23 13.82
N VAL A 163 -7.22 -12.30 13.19
CA VAL A 163 -6.99 -12.33 11.73
C VAL A 163 -7.70 -13.51 11.03
N ASN A 164 -8.66 -14.13 11.72
CA ASN A 164 -9.29 -15.37 11.26
C ASN A 164 -10.19 -15.16 10.03
N ASP A 165 -10.82 -13.99 9.93
CA ASP A 165 -11.71 -13.63 8.82
C ASP A 165 -11.06 -12.69 7.79
N ASP A 166 -9.75 -12.48 7.89
CA ASP A 166 -9.05 -11.68 6.89
C ASP A 166 -9.13 -12.36 5.50
N PRO A 167 -9.40 -11.59 4.45
CA PRO A 167 -9.51 -12.15 3.10
C PRO A 167 -8.15 -12.67 2.60
N SER A 168 -8.20 -13.72 1.80
CA SER A 168 -7.01 -14.22 1.11
C SER A 168 -6.56 -13.24 0.01
N LEU A 169 -5.30 -13.35 -0.43
CA LEU A 169 -4.77 -12.53 -1.52
C LEU A 169 -5.62 -12.63 -2.79
N GLY A 170 -6.11 -13.84 -3.12
CA GLY A 170 -6.97 -14.05 -4.29
C GLY A 170 -8.26 -13.23 -4.22
N VAL A 171 -8.90 -13.20 -3.05
CA VAL A 171 -10.13 -12.43 -2.81
C VAL A 171 -9.85 -10.93 -2.87
N ILE A 172 -8.75 -10.46 -2.26
CA ILE A 172 -8.31 -9.06 -2.32
C ILE A 172 -8.09 -8.62 -3.78
N LEU A 173 -7.33 -9.39 -4.56
CA LEU A 173 -7.04 -9.04 -5.95
C LEU A 173 -8.29 -9.08 -6.83
N GLN A 174 -9.21 -10.01 -6.57
CA GLN A 174 -10.50 -10.04 -7.26
C GLN A 174 -11.33 -8.79 -6.94
N TRP A 175 -11.39 -8.39 -5.66
CA TRP A 175 -12.10 -7.20 -5.21
C TRP A 175 -11.57 -5.92 -5.89
N ILE A 176 -10.25 -5.77 -5.96
CA ILE A 176 -9.60 -4.64 -6.63
C ILE A 176 -9.95 -4.61 -8.11
N ARG A 177 -9.96 -5.76 -8.81
CA ARG A 177 -10.32 -5.81 -10.23
C ARG A 177 -11.77 -5.45 -10.50
N SER A 178 -12.69 -5.75 -9.59
CA SER A 178 -14.11 -5.41 -9.73
C SER A 178 -14.45 -3.98 -9.31
N HIS A 179 -13.51 -3.24 -8.70
CA HIS A 179 -13.69 -1.88 -8.20
C HIS A 179 -12.46 -1.01 -8.52
N PRO A 180 -12.21 -0.70 -9.81
CA PRO A 180 -11.04 0.07 -10.26
C PRO A 180 -11.06 1.55 -9.83
#